data_AF-A0A9E2A9X4-F1
#
_entry.id   AF-A0A9E2A9X4-F1
#
_cell.length_a   1.000
_cell.length_b   1.000
_cell.length_c   1.000
_cell.angle_alpha   90.00
_cell.angle_beta   90.00
_cell.angle_gamma   90.00
#
_symmetry.space_group_name_H-M   'P 1'
#
loop_
_entity.id
_entity.type
_entity.pdbx_description
1 polymer ?
#
loop_
_entity_poly.entity_id
_entity_poly.type
_entity_poly.pdbx_seq_one_letter_code
_entity_poly.pdbx_strand_id
1 'polypeptide(L)'
;MTALLTSVLLASCGTEAPPETTVQPLVTVQPRPEIYADFTLTADLSELSDDQIQMIRILIDASRIMDDLFWRQSFGEDYQEWLNAIEDDATRRFAELNYGPWDRLDDERPFIKGVGAKPLGARFYPEDMSKEEFAEAYLPGKQGLYSLLRRDAEGALELVPYHVAYADELSEAAGLLRQAAKLAESPDFATYLKLRAAALISDEFEVSDRYWMDVKDNDIDVVIGPIETYEDRLFGYRTAYESYVLIKDLEWSDRLSRFAAFLPDLQAGLPVADEYKWETPGTDSDLNAYDVVYYAGHSNAGSKTIAINLPNDEQVQLDKGTRRLQLKNAMQAKFEKILEPIADMLIDETQRKHITFDAFFANTMFHEVAHGLGIKNTIDGAGTVREAMLDLASSMEEGKADILGLYMITELHKAGELGDVDLRDYYTTFMTSVFRSIRFGASSAHGKANMVRFNYFLDEGAFIRDSATGRYRVDYEQMEDAMTGLSRLLLTLQGDGDYDGAAKLTREKGVISAQLQDDLDRLTGAQIPVDITFRQGVAELGIE
;
A
#
# COMPACT_ATOMS: atom_id res chain seq x y z
N MET A 1 -55.42 -59.57 -8.03
CA MET A 1 -54.58 -59.54 -9.23
C MET A 1 -54.99 -58.30 -10.01
N THR A 2 -54.37 -57.17 -9.68
CA THR A 2 -54.66 -55.87 -10.29
C THR A 2 -53.34 -55.10 -10.27
N ALA A 3 -52.63 -55.14 -11.39
CA ALA A 3 -51.33 -54.50 -11.56
C ALA A 3 -51.57 -53.02 -11.93
N LEU A 4 -51.15 -52.10 -11.06
CA LEU A 4 -51.00 -50.68 -11.37
C LEU A 4 -49.61 -50.48 -12.00
N LEU A 5 -49.56 -50.07 -13.27
CA LEU A 5 -48.34 -49.59 -13.92
C LEU A 5 -48.00 -48.20 -13.41
N THR A 6 -46.88 -48.08 -12.69
CA THR A 6 -46.27 -46.81 -12.29
C THR A 6 -45.49 -46.24 -13.48
N SER A 7 -45.91 -45.07 -13.96
CA SER A 7 -45.19 -44.30 -14.99
C SER A 7 -44.15 -43.41 -14.30
N VAL A 8 -42.86 -43.71 -14.53
CA VAL A 8 -41.74 -42.91 -14.06
C VAL A 8 -41.54 -41.73 -15.02
N LEU A 9 -41.74 -40.52 -14.52
CA LEU A 9 -41.35 -39.27 -15.18
C LEU A 9 -39.86 -39.06 -14.97
N LEU A 10 -39.07 -39.21 -16.05
CA LEU A 10 -37.67 -38.80 -16.10
C LEU A 10 -37.63 -37.28 -16.34
N ALA A 11 -37.33 -36.53 -15.28
CA ALA A 11 -36.96 -35.12 -15.40
C ALA A 11 -35.51 -35.04 -15.88
N SER A 12 -35.32 -34.60 -17.12
CA SER A 12 -34.02 -34.28 -17.70
C SER A 12 -33.52 -32.97 -17.08
N CYS A 13 -32.49 -33.03 -16.23
CA CYS A 13 -31.73 -31.85 -15.82
C CYS A 13 -31.01 -31.29 -17.04
N GLY A 14 -31.55 -30.23 -17.65
CA GLY A 14 -30.83 -29.42 -18.61
C GLY A 14 -29.71 -28.69 -17.90
N THR A 15 -28.47 -28.93 -18.32
CA THR A 15 -27.31 -28.12 -17.93
C THR A 15 -27.53 -26.69 -18.40
N GLU A 16 -27.63 -25.76 -17.46
CA GLU A 16 -27.64 -24.32 -17.73
C GLU A 16 -26.32 -23.97 -18.42
N ALA A 17 -26.39 -23.33 -19.59
CA ALA A 17 -25.20 -22.87 -20.29
C ALA A 17 -24.50 -21.84 -19.38
N PRO A 18 -23.15 -21.90 -19.25
CA PRO A 18 -22.42 -20.90 -18.50
C PRO A 18 -22.76 -19.51 -19.06
N PRO A 19 -22.85 -18.47 -18.20
CA PRO A 19 -23.18 -17.13 -18.65
C PRO A 19 -22.18 -16.72 -19.73
N GLU A 20 -22.70 -16.32 -20.91
CA GLU A 20 -21.87 -15.75 -21.97
C GLU A 20 -21.13 -14.54 -21.40
N THR A 21 -19.82 -14.68 -21.25
CA THR A 21 -18.94 -13.57 -20.87
C THR A 21 -18.92 -12.62 -22.06
N THR A 22 -19.71 -11.56 -21.98
CA THR A 22 -19.63 -10.46 -22.95
C THR A 22 -18.31 -9.75 -22.71
N VAL A 23 -17.28 -10.14 -23.45
CA VAL A 23 -15.99 -9.44 -23.48
C VAL A 23 -16.28 -8.06 -24.08
N GLN A 24 -16.34 -7.04 -23.24
CA GLN A 24 -16.37 -5.67 -23.74
C GLN A 24 -15.09 -5.43 -24.56
N PRO A 25 -15.17 -4.78 -25.72
CA PRO A 25 -13.98 -4.48 -26.51
C PRO A 25 -12.99 -3.69 -25.65
N LEU A 26 -11.71 -4.08 -25.68
CA LEU A 26 -10.62 -3.32 -25.07
C LEU A 26 -10.64 -1.89 -25.61
N VAL A 27 -11.03 -0.94 -24.77
CA VAL A 27 -11.01 0.49 -25.10
C VAL A 27 -9.67 1.04 -24.65
N THR A 28 -8.87 1.53 -25.59
CA THR A 28 -7.64 2.26 -25.26
C THR A 28 -7.99 3.63 -24.68
N VAL A 29 -7.38 4.00 -23.56
CA VAL A 29 -7.55 5.32 -22.94
C VAL A 29 -6.49 6.31 -23.45
N GLN A 30 -6.72 7.61 -23.26
CA GLN A 30 -5.69 8.61 -23.57
C GLN A 30 -4.60 8.57 -22.50
N PRO A 31 -3.31 8.69 -22.88
CA PRO A 31 -2.23 8.91 -21.92
C PRO A 31 -2.51 10.16 -21.10
N ARG A 32 -2.24 10.10 -19.80
CA ARG A 32 -2.54 11.18 -18.86
C ARG A 32 -1.42 11.40 -17.83
N PRO A 33 -0.17 11.66 -18.25
CA PRO A 33 0.97 11.81 -17.33
C PRO A 33 0.77 12.94 -16.31
N GLU A 34 -0.08 13.94 -16.60
CA GLU A 34 -0.41 15.06 -15.72
C GLU A 34 -1.15 14.66 -14.44
N ILE A 35 -1.64 13.43 -14.32
CA ILE A 35 -2.21 12.94 -13.04
C ILE A 35 -1.13 12.74 -11.97
N TYR A 36 0.16 12.73 -12.36
CA TYR A 36 1.31 12.63 -11.47
C TYR A 36 1.98 14.00 -11.33
N ALA A 37 2.02 14.54 -10.12
CA ALA A 37 2.77 15.75 -9.83
C ALA A 37 4.23 15.45 -9.48
N ASP A 38 5.16 16.16 -10.11
CA ASP A 38 6.58 16.08 -9.75
C ASP A 38 6.84 16.64 -8.33
N PHE A 39 7.64 15.90 -7.57
CA PHE A 39 8.15 16.31 -6.26
C PHE A 39 9.63 15.96 -6.16
N THR A 40 10.46 16.83 -5.59
CA THR A 40 11.89 16.54 -5.42
C THR A 40 12.11 15.86 -4.08
N LEU A 41 12.70 14.66 -4.07
CA LEU A 41 13.09 13.99 -2.84
C LEU A 41 14.37 14.62 -2.29
N THR A 42 14.24 15.25 -1.12
CA THR A 42 15.35 15.78 -0.33
C THR A 42 15.33 15.12 1.05
N ALA A 43 16.49 15.08 1.70
CA ALA A 43 16.65 14.69 3.10
C ALA A 43 17.75 15.56 3.72
N ASP A 44 17.70 15.75 5.04
CA ASP A 44 18.82 16.35 5.75
C ASP A 44 19.94 15.31 5.92
N LEU A 45 21.08 15.57 5.31
CA LEU A 45 22.25 14.69 5.34
C LEU A 45 23.41 15.31 6.14
N SER A 46 23.19 16.43 6.85
CA SER A 46 24.28 17.21 7.48
C SER A 46 25.04 16.47 8.57
N GLU A 47 24.38 15.52 9.23
CA GLU A 47 24.95 14.71 10.30
C GLU A 47 25.63 13.42 9.80
N LEU A 48 25.53 13.10 8.50
CA LEU A 48 26.14 11.91 7.93
C LEU A 48 27.63 12.11 7.61
N SER A 49 28.42 11.07 7.82
CA SER A 49 29.84 11.06 7.48
C SER A 49 30.09 10.93 5.98
N ASP A 50 31.30 11.28 5.52
CA ASP A 50 31.70 11.11 4.11
C ASP A 50 31.53 9.65 3.63
N ASP A 51 31.80 8.66 4.49
CA ASP A 51 31.62 7.23 4.18
C ASP A 51 30.14 6.88 4.04
N GLN A 52 29.26 7.41 4.89
CA GLN A 52 27.81 7.26 4.79
C GLN A 52 27.25 7.93 3.51
N ILE A 53 27.72 9.13 3.15
CA ILE A 53 27.35 9.79 1.90
C ILE A 53 27.77 8.95 0.69
N GLN A 54 29.00 8.43 0.68
CA GLN A 54 29.46 7.54 -0.39
C GLN A 54 28.67 6.23 -0.44
N MET A 55 28.25 5.71 0.72
CA MET A 55 27.38 4.54 0.80
C MET A 55 26.03 4.78 0.13
N ILE A 56 25.39 5.93 0.38
CA ILE A 56 24.10 6.29 -0.25
C ILE A 56 24.22 6.25 -1.78
N ARG A 57 25.31 6.82 -2.35
CA ARG A 57 25.55 6.79 -3.80
C ARG A 57 25.59 5.35 -4.34
N ILE A 58 26.32 4.47 -3.64
CA ILE A 58 26.46 3.05 -4.02
C ILE A 58 25.12 2.31 -3.89
N LEU A 59 24.33 2.61 -2.85
CA LEU A 59 23.00 2.02 -2.68
C LEU A 59 22.06 2.46 -3.80
N ILE A 60 22.10 3.73 -4.21
CA ILE A 60 21.33 4.22 -5.38
C ILE A 60 21.74 3.48 -6.66
N ASP A 61 23.04 3.24 -6.88
CA ASP A 61 23.50 2.47 -8.03
C ASP A 61 22.98 1.02 -7.99
N ALA A 62 22.94 0.38 -6.82
CA ALA A 62 22.34 -0.94 -6.66
C ALA A 62 20.82 -0.92 -6.91
N SER A 63 20.12 0.13 -6.46
CA SER A 63 18.68 0.31 -6.69
C SER A 63 18.35 0.45 -8.18
N ARG A 64 19.21 1.10 -8.99
CA ARG A 64 19.01 1.20 -10.45
C ARG A 64 18.98 -0.16 -11.14
N ILE A 65 19.71 -1.14 -10.62
CA ILE A 65 19.66 -2.52 -11.12
C ILE A 65 18.28 -3.14 -10.82
N MET A 66 17.73 -2.92 -9.62
CA MET A 66 16.38 -3.40 -9.31
C MET A 66 15.32 -2.75 -10.20
N ASP A 67 15.52 -1.47 -10.56
CA ASP A 67 14.63 -0.75 -11.49
C ASP A 67 14.56 -1.43 -12.86
N ASP A 68 15.73 -1.75 -13.41
CA ASP A 68 15.86 -2.45 -14.69
C ASP A 68 15.26 -3.87 -14.63
N LEU A 69 15.54 -4.63 -13.57
CA LEU A 69 14.97 -5.96 -13.39
C LEU A 69 13.44 -5.94 -13.32
N PHE A 70 12.86 -4.93 -12.67
CA PHE A 70 11.42 -4.79 -12.62
C PHE A 70 10.80 -4.43 -13.99
N TRP A 71 11.46 -3.59 -14.79
CA TRP A 71 11.03 -3.36 -16.18
C TRP A 71 10.95 -4.66 -16.97
N ARG A 72 11.92 -5.55 -16.81
CA ARG A 72 11.93 -6.88 -17.45
C ARG A 72 10.81 -7.79 -16.92
N GLN A 73 10.52 -7.73 -15.62
CA GLN A 73 9.43 -8.48 -14.99
C GLN A 73 8.03 -7.98 -15.39
N SER A 74 7.85 -6.66 -15.53
CA SER A 74 6.55 -6.04 -15.83
C SER A 74 6.26 -6.01 -17.34
N PHE A 75 7.24 -5.59 -18.16
CA PHE A 75 7.07 -5.36 -19.59
C PHE A 75 7.84 -6.35 -20.46
N GLY A 76 9.10 -6.64 -20.16
CA GLY A 76 9.97 -7.51 -20.96
C GLY A 76 11.38 -6.96 -21.21
N GLU A 77 12.28 -7.80 -21.71
CA GLU A 77 13.71 -7.48 -21.94
C GLU A 77 13.93 -6.32 -22.93
N ASP A 78 13.01 -6.10 -23.86
CA ASP A 78 13.10 -5.10 -24.93
C ASP A 78 12.49 -3.73 -24.55
N TYR A 79 12.21 -3.49 -23.27
CA TYR A 79 11.52 -2.28 -22.82
C TYR A 79 12.24 -0.98 -23.23
N GLN A 80 13.58 -0.96 -23.24
CA GLN A 80 14.35 0.23 -23.63
C GLN A 80 14.18 0.57 -25.11
N GLU A 81 14.25 -0.44 -25.98
CA GLU A 81 14.01 -0.26 -27.42
C GLU A 81 12.57 0.20 -27.67
N TRP A 82 11.62 -0.41 -26.96
CA TRP A 82 10.21 -0.06 -27.02
C TRP A 82 9.94 1.38 -26.57
N LEU A 83 10.46 1.81 -25.40
CA LEU A 83 10.32 3.18 -24.91
C LEU A 83 10.93 4.21 -25.88
N ASN A 84 12.10 3.89 -26.44
CA ASN A 84 12.77 4.76 -27.41
C ASN A 84 12.00 4.89 -28.74
N ALA A 85 11.14 3.92 -29.07
CA ALA A 85 10.29 3.96 -30.25
C ALA A 85 9.01 4.80 -30.06
N ILE A 86 8.68 5.22 -28.83
CA ILE A 86 7.53 6.09 -28.57
C ILE A 86 7.91 7.54 -28.91
N GLU A 87 7.39 8.05 -30.02
CA GLU A 87 7.68 9.41 -30.52
C GLU A 87 7.01 10.53 -29.70
N ASP A 88 5.84 10.26 -29.12
CA ASP A 88 5.10 11.25 -28.34
C ASP A 88 5.61 11.31 -26.89
N ASP A 89 6.17 12.46 -26.49
CA ASP A 89 6.81 12.64 -25.19
C ASP A 89 5.86 12.39 -24.01
N ALA A 90 4.58 12.79 -24.12
CA ALA A 90 3.59 12.58 -23.07
C ALA A 90 3.27 11.09 -22.90
N THR A 91 3.10 10.38 -24.01
CA THR A 91 2.90 8.92 -24.03
C THR A 91 4.12 8.19 -23.47
N ARG A 92 5.33 8.60 -23.88
CA ARG A 92 6.59 8.02 -23.38
C ARG A 92 6.74 8.23 -21.88
N ARG A 93 6.52 9.46 -21.40
CA ARG A 93 6.57 9.78 -19.97
C ARG A 93 5.55 8.95 -19.19
N PHE A 94 4.34 8.77 -19.72
CA PHE A 94 3.32 7.97 -19.07
C PHE A 94 3.67 6.47 -19.04
N ALA A 95 4.30 5.96 -20.10
CA ALA A 95 4.85 4.61 -20.14
C ALA A 95 5.97 4.42 -19.11
N GLU A 96 6.88 5.39 -18.98
CA GLU A 96 7.94 5.37 -17.96
C GLU A 96 7.37 5.33 -16.54
N LEU A 97 6.38 6.16 -16.25
CA LEU A 97 5.73 6.21 -14.94
C LEU A 97 4.99 4.91 -14.59
N ASN A 98 4.47 4.20 -15.59
CA ASN A 98 3.69 2.97 -15.38
C ASN A 98 4.48 1.68 -15.60
N TYR A 99 5.75 1.74 -15.97
CA TYR A 99 6.55 0.55 -16.30
C TYR A 99 5.91 -0.30 -17.42
N GLY A 100 5.29 0.37 -18.39
CA GLY A 100 4.59 -0.28 -19.51
C GLY A 100 3.42 0.53 -20.08
N PRO A 101 2.74 0.01 -21.12
CA PRO A 101 1.65 0.68 -21.84
C PRO A 101 0.27 0.63 -21.16
N TRP A 102 0.20 0.38 -19.85
CA TRP A 102 -1.04 0.19 -19.10
C TRP A 102 -1.16 1.20 -17.96
N ASP A 103 -2.31 1.84 -17.83
CA ASP A 103 -2.57 2.82 -16.77
C ASP A 103 -2.85 2.11 -15.44
N ARG A 104 -1.85 2.08 -14.56
CA ARG A 104 -1.94 1.42 -13.24
C ARG A 104 -3.01 2.06 -12.34
N LEU A 105 -3.37 3.32 -12.58
CA LEU A 105 -4.42 4.06 -11.86
C LEU A 105 -5.78 4.01 -12.57
N ASP A 106 -5.92 3.21 -13.63
CA ASP A 106 -7.19 2.95 -14.32
C ASP A 106 -7.34 1.46 -14.69
N ASP A 107 -7.09 0.59 -13.70
CA ASP A 107 -7.24 -0.88 -13.81
C ASP A 107 -6.42 -1.49 -14.96
N GLU A 108 -5.19 -0.99 -15.16
CA GLU A 108 -4.25 -1.49 -16.17
C GLU A 108 -4.81 -1.40 -17.60
N ARG A 109 -5.71 -0.44 -17.87
CA ARG A 109 -6.22 -0.21 -19.22
C ARG A 109 -5.08 0.23 -20.14
N PRO A 110 -4.97 -0.35 -21.35
CA PRO A 110 -3.93 0.06 -22.28
C PRO A 110 -4.18 1.48 -22.79
N PHE A 111 -3.13 2.27 -22.93
CA PHE A 111 -3.21 3.63 -23.51
C PHE A 111 -2.47 3.77 -24.84
N ILE A 112 -1.85 2.70 -25.34
CA ILE A 112 -1.20 2.65 -26.66
C ILE A 112 -2.02 1.78 -27.62
N LYS A 113 -2.29 2.31 -28.81
CA LYS A 113 -3.06 1.60 -29.84
C LYS A 113 -2.38 0.30 -30.26
N GLY A 114 -3.13 -0.79 -30.26
CA GLY A 114 -2.66 -2.12 -30.67
C GLY A 114 -2.07 -2.94 -29.53
N VAL A 115 -1.88 -2.34 -28.35
CA VAL A 115 -1.54 -3.08 -27.13
C VAL A 115 -2.80 -3.74 -26.56
N GLY A 116 -2.68 -5.01 -26.18
CA GLY A 116 -3.75 -5.77 -25.52
C GLY A 116 -3.89 -5.48 -24.03
N ALA A 117 -4.73 -6.26 -23.34
CA ALA A 117 -4.75 -6.24 -21.88
C ALA A 117 -3.38 -6.64 -21.30
N LYS A 118 -3.02 -6.09 -20.15
CA LYS A 118 -1.82 -6.53 -19.42
C LYS A 118 -1.94 -8.02 -19.07
N PRO A 119 -0.95 -8.85 -19.41
CA PRO A 119 -0.94 -10.25 -19.00
C PRO A 119 -1.04 -10.35 -17.46
N LEU A 120 -1.96 -11.16 -16.96
CA LEU A 120 -2.15 -11.30 -15.50
C LEU A 120 -0.88 -11.82 -14.81
N GLY A 121 -0.10 -12.66 -15.48
CA GLY A 121 1.17 -13.18 -14.97
C GLY A 121 2.38 -12.30 -15.29
N ALA A 122 2.18 -11.08 -15.80
CA ALA A 122 3.22 -10.20 -16.33
C ALA A 122 4.24 -10.97 -17.19
N ARG A 123 5.54 -10.90 -16.87
CA ARG A 123 6.59 -11.72 -17.51
C ARG A 123 7.09 -12.88 -16.64
N PHE A 124 6.35 -13.24 -15.60
CA PHE A 124 6.75 -14.35 -14.73
C PHE A 124 6.44 -15.73 -15.32
N TYR A 125 5.46 -15.82 -16.22
CA TYR A 125 4.96 -17.06 -16.82
C TYR A 125 4.95 -16.98 -18.35
N PRO A 126 4.94 -18.11 -19.08
CA PRO A 126 4.70 -18.09 -20.53
C PRO A 126 3.30 -17.54 -20.83
N GLU A 127 3.18 -16.65 -21.83
CA GLU A 127 1.90 -15.99 -22.16
C GLU A 127 0.82 -16.98 -22.63
N ASP A 128 1.22 -18.10 -23.22
CA ASP A 128 0.35 -19.14 -23.75
C ASP A 128 0.00 -20.23 -22.71
N MET A 129 0.50 -20.10 -21.48
CA MET A 129 0.28 -21.08 -20.42
C MET A 129 -1.12 -20.97 -19.83
N SER A 130 -1.84 -22.09 -19.78
CA SER A 130 -3.11 -22.16 -19.06
C SER A 130 -2.95 -22.48 -17.57
N LYS A 131 -3.97 -22.18 -16.76
CA LYS A 131 -3.98 -22.55 -15.34
C LYS A 131 -3.99 -24.07 -15.14
N GLU A 132 -4.63 -24.80 -16.05
CA GLU A 132 -4.67 -26.26 -16.08
C GLU A 132 -3.29 -26.85 -16.38
N GLU A 133 -2.58 -26.30 -17.39
CA GLU A 133 -1.21 -26.70 -17.71
C GLU A 133 -0.30 -26.50 -16.49
N PHE A 134 -0.37 -25.33 -15.85
CA PHE A 134 0.35 -25.05 -14.62
C PHE A 134 0.00 -26.05 -13.51
N ALA A 135 -1.29 -26.36 -13.31
CA ALA A 135 -1.74 -27.26 -12.26
C ALA A 135 -1.23 -28.70 -12.46
N GLU A 136 -1.26 -29.20 -13.69
CA GLU A 136 -0.85 -30.57 -14.05
C GLU A 136 0.67 -30.76 -14.09
N ALA A 137 1.45 -29.71 -14.36
CA ALA A 137 2.90 -29.79 -14.41
C ALA A 137 3.51 -30.20 -13.05
N TYR A 138 4.26 -31.31 -13.04
CA TYR A 138 5.03 -31.71 -11.86
C TYR A 138 6.37 -30.96 -11.81
N LEU A 139 6.33 -29.79 -11.17
CA LEU A 139 7.49 -28.92 -10.96
C LEU A 139 7.57 -28.59 -9.46
N PRO A 140 8.37 -29.32 -8.68
CA PRO A 140 8.60 -28.99 -7.27
C PRO A 140 9.02 -27.53 -7.12
N GLY A 141 8.33 -26.77 -6.26
CA GLY A 141 8.60 -25.35 -6.06
C GLY A 141 7.92 -24.40 -7.06
N LYS A 142 7.01 -24.86 -7.93
CA LYS A 142 6.33 -24.00 -8.92
C LYS A 142 5.48 -22.86 -8.34
N GLN A 143 5.15 -22.94 -7.05
CA GLN A 143 4.44 -21.90 -6.30
C GLN A 143 5.39 -21.02 -5.46
N GLY A 144 6.71 -21.21 -5.59
CA GLY A 144 7.71 -20.45 -4.85
C GLY A 144 7.82 -19.00 -5.30
N LEU A 145 8.51 -18.18 -4.51
CA LEU A 145 8.57 -16.73 -4.73
C LEU A 145 9.58 -16.33 -5.82
N TYR A 146 10.73 -17.01 -5.86
CA TYR A 146 11.94 -16.53 -6.54
C TYR A 146 12.30 -17.32 -7.80
N SER A 147 11.31 -17.58 -8.67
CA SER A 147 11.58 -18.23 -9.96
C SER A 147 10.64 -17.75 -11.05
N LEU A 148 11.17 -17.70 -12.26
CA LEU A 148 10.41 -17.55 -13.50
C LEU A 148 9.96 -18.93 -13.96
N LEU A 149 8.77 -19.01 -14.53
CA LEU A 149 8.33 -20.19 -15.27
C LEU A 149 8.56 -19.94 -16.76
N ARG A 150 9.25 -20.87 -17.42
CA ARG A 150 9.62 -20.78 -18.84
C ARG A 150 9.27 -22.06 -19.57
N ARG A 151 9.34 -22.01 -20.90
CA ARG A 151 9.29 -23.21 -21.75
C ARG A 151 10.72 -23.60 -22.11
N ASP A 152 11.05 -24.88 -21.92
CA ASP A 152 12.30 -25.45 -22.39
C ASP A 152 12.30 -25.64 -23.94
N ALA A 153 13.38 -26.21 -24.47
CA ALA A 153 13.52 -26.43 -25.91
C ALA A 153 12.48 -27.42 -26.48
N GLU A 154 11.93 -28.29 -25.64
CA GLU A 154 10.89 -29.26 -25.96
C GLU A 154 9.47 -28.69 -25.76
N GLY A 155 9.36 -27.46 -25.25
CA GLY A 155 8.10 -26.75 -24.97
C GLY A 155 7.47 -27.08 -23.61
N ALA A 156 8.14 -27.89 -22.78
CA ALA A 156 7.67 -28.22 -21.45
C ALA A 156 8.00 -27.09 -20.46
N LEU A 157 7.20 -26.98 -19.40
CA LEU A 157 7.40 -25.96 -18.37
C LEU A 157 8.63 -26.28 -17.53
N GLU A 158 9.47 -25.28 -17.28
CA GLU A 158 10.62 -25.36 -16.37
C GLU A 158 10.68 -24.14 -15.44
N LEU A 159 11.29 -24.33 -14.26
CA LEU A 159 11.55 -23.25 -13.31
C LEU A 159 12.98 -22.74 -13.48
N VAL A 160 13.10 -21.43 -13.70
CA VAL A 160 14.39 -20.73 -13.73
C VAL A 160 14.46 -19.84 -12.49
N PRO A 161 15.30 -20.17 -11.49
CA PRO A 161 15.49 -19.32 -10.31
C PRO A 161 15.92 -17.90 -10.68
N TYR A 162 15.53 -16.91 -9.89
CA TYR A 162 15.86 -15.51 -10.18
C TYR A 162 17.37 -15.27 -10.22
N HIS A 163 18.14 -15.84 -9.28
CA HIS A 163 19.60 -15.75 -9.28
C HIS A 163 20.27 -16.37 -10.52
N VAL A 164 19.56 -17.21 -11.27
CA VAL A 164 20.01 -17.77 -12.55
C VAL A 164 19.54 -16.91 -13.72
N ALA A 165 18.27 -16.49 -13.71
CA ALA A 165 17.68 -15.69 -14.79
C ALA A 165 18.35 -14.31 -14.93
N TYR A 166 18.76 -13.72 -13.82
CA TYR A 166 19.31 -12.36 -13.72
C TYR A 166 20.72 -12.37 -13.11
N ALA A 167 21.50 -13.41 -13.42
CA ALA A 167 22.76 -13.70 -12.73
C ALA A 167 23.78 -12.56 -12.79
N ASP A 168 23.92 -11.90 -13.94
CA ASP A 168 24.91 -10.83 -14.13
C ASP A 168 24.52 -9.59 -13.32
N GLU A 169 23.27 -9.15 -13.44
CA GLU A 169 22.70 -8.01 -12.72
C GLU A 169 22.74 -8.21 -11.21
N LEU A 170 22.34 -9.39 -10.73
CA LEU A 170 22.32 -9.70 -9.29
C LEU A 170 23.73 -9.86 -8.71
N SER A 171 24.70 -10.34 -9.50
CA SER A 171 26.11 -10.36 -9.12
C SER A 171 26.67 -8.94 -8.96
N GLU A 172 26.32 -8.04 -9.88
CA GLU A 172 26.69 -6.62 -9.81
C GLU A 172 26.07 -5.94 -8.57
N ALA A 173 24.75 -6.08 -8.36
CA ALA A 173 24.06 -5.54 -7.20
C ALA A 173 24.66 -6.08 -5.88
N ALA A 174 24.93 -7.38 -5.80
CA ALA A 174 25.61 -7.99 -4.65
C ALA A 174 27.03 -7.42 -4.44
N GLY A 175 27.75 -7.11 -5.53
CA GLY A 175 29.04 -6.43 -5.50
C GLY A 175 28.94 -5.03 -4.90
N LEU A 176 27.93 -4.25 -5.27
CA LEU A 176 27.66 -2.91 -4.74
C LEU A 176 27.27 -2.95 -3.26
N LEU A 177 26.38 -3.85 -2.85
CA LEU A 177 26.02 -4.03 -1.44
C LEU A 177 27.23 -4.40 -0.57
N ARG A 178 28.14 -5.24 -1.06
CA ARG A 178 29.41 -5.55 -0.36
C ARG A 178 30.36 -4.36 -0.29
N GLN A 179 30.30 -3.43 -1.22
CA GLN A 179 31.07 -2.17 -1.16
C GLN A 179 30.47 -1.22 -0.14
N ALA A 180 29.14 -1.01 -0.18
CA ALA A 180 28.41 -0.24 0.82
C ALA A 180 28.67 -0.78 2.25
N ALA A 181 28.70 -2.10 2.42
CA ALA A 181 28.99 -2.75 3.70
C ALA A 181 30.38 -2.43 4.28
N LYS A 182 31.35 -1.98 3.47
CA LYS A 182 32.68 -1.58 3.96
C LYS A 182 32.70 -0.15 4.49
N LEU A 183 31.72 0.67 4.08
CA LEU A 183 31.54 2.06 4.49
C LEU A 183 30.59 2.18 5.69
N ALA A 184 29.94 1.09 6.07
CA ALA A 184 28.98 1.08 7.17
C ALA A 184 29.69 1.18 8.51
N GLU A 185 29.35 2.24 9.25
CA GLU A 185 29.82 2.47 10.61
C GLU A 185 29.18 1.48 11.59
N SER A 186 27.89 1.17 11.40
CA SER A 186 27.19 0.12 12.15
C SER A 186 27.64 -1.28 11.68
N PRO A 187 28.24 -2.11 12.58
CA PRO A 187 28.63 -3.47 12.24
C PRO A 187 27.43 -4.36 11.88
N ASP A 188 26.26 -4.09 12.46
CA ASP A 188 25.03 -4.83 12.18
C ASP A 188 24.51 -4.50 10.78
N PHE A 189 24.46 -3.21 10.41
CA PHE A 189 24.08 -2.83 9.06
C PHE A 189 25.07 -3.35 8.02
N ALA A 190 26.38 -3.29 8.30
CA ALA A 190 27.41 -3.89 7.45
C ALA A 190 27.20 -5.40 7.25
N THR A 191 26.73 -6.11 8.29
CA THR A 191 26.46 -7.54 8.24
C THR A 191 25.19 -7.83 7.44
N TYR A 192 24.12 -7.07 7.68
CA TYR A 192 22.89 -7.12 6.89
C TYR A 192 23.18 -6.98 5.39
N LEU A 193 23.92 -5.94 4.98
CA LEU A 193 24.24 -5.69 3.57
C LEU A 193 25.00 -6.88 2.93
N LYS A 194 25.90 -7.53 3.68
CA LYS A 194 26.61 -8.74 3.20
C LYS A 194 25.68 -9.94 3.07
N LEU A 195 24.76 -10.13 4.01
CA LEU A 195 23.77 -11.21 3.96
C LEU A 195 22.79 -11.00 2.82
N ARG A 196 22.28 -9.77 2.63
CA ARG A 196 21.40 -9.44 1.50
C ARG A 196 22.12 -9.60 0.16
N ALA A 197 23.39 -9.21 0.07
CA ALA A 197 24.21 -9.48 -1.11
C ALA A 197 24.38 -10.98 -1.41
N ALA A 198 24.45 -11.83 -0.39
CA ALA A 198 24.49 -13.28 -0.59
C ALA A 198 23.12 -13.82 -1.05
N ALA A 199 22.03 -13.33 -0.44
CA ALA A 199 20.67 -13.72 -0.79
C ALA A 199 20.32 -13.40 -2.25
N LEU A 200 20.73 -12.22 -2.76
CA LEU A 200 20.50 -11.84 -4.17
C LEU A 200 21.09 -12.84 -5.18
N ILE A 201 22.15 -13.58 -4.82
CA ILE A 201 22.80 -14.55 -5.72
C ILE A 201 22.53 -16.02 -5.33
N SER A 202 21.59 -16.25 -4.41
CA SER A 202 21.19 -17.59 -3.99
C SER A 202 19.68 -17.80 -3.88
N ASP A 203 18.88 -16.73 -3.95
CA ASP A 203 17.44 -16.69 -3.68
C ASP A 203 17.03 -17.06 -2.24
N GLU A 204 17.97 -16.99 -1.29
CA GLU A 204 17.74 -17.37 0.13
C GLU A 204 17.68 -16.11 1.02
N PHE A 205 16.50 -15.47 1.08
CA PHE A 205 16.33 -14.15 1.72
C PHE A 205 16.07 -14.21 3.23
N GLU A 206 15.53 -15.32 3.74
CA GLU A 206 15.03 -15.48 5.12
C GLU A 206 16.08 -15.11 6.19
N VAL A 207 17.35 -15.49 5.98
CA VAL A 207 18.45 -15.16 6.90
C VAL A 207 18.74 -13.66 6.90
N SER A 208 18.76 -13.03 5.73
CA SER A 208 18.99 -11.59 5.62
C SER A 208 17.83 -10.79 6.20
N ASP A 209 16.60 -11.27 6.05
CA ASP A 209 15.39 -10.61 6.56
C ASP A 209 15.33 -10.67 8.08
N ARG A 210 15.59 -11.84 8.69
CA ARG A 210 15.71 -11.94 10.16
C ARG A 210 16.79 -11.01 10.71
N TYR A 211 17.91 -10.86 10.00
CA TYR A 211 18.98 -9.96 10.45
C TYR A 211 18.60 -8.50 10.26
N TRP A 212 17.93 -8.15 9.16
CA TRP A 212 17.42 -6.80 8.92
C TRP A 212 16.45 -6.34 10.02
N MET A 213 15.63 -7.26 10.54
CA MET A 213 14.76 -7.01 11.70
C MET A 213 15.54 -6.60 12.95
N ASP A 214 16.77 -7.09 13.12
CA ASP A 214 17.61 -6.81 14.29
C ASP A 214 18.40 -5.50 14.15
N VAL A 215 18.48 -4.90 12.95
CA VAL A 215 19.15 -3.62 12.73
C VAL A 215 18.24 -2.47 13.21
N LYS A 216 18.53 -1.91 14.38
CA LYS A 216 17.75 -0.79 14.96
C LYS A 216 18.49 0.55 14.93
N ASP A 217 19.81 0.50 15.10
CA ASP A 217 20.67 1.65 15.41
C ASP A 217 21.56 2.02 14.22
N ASN A 218 20.95 2.36 13.09
CA ASN A 218 21.66 2.91 11.92
C ASN A 218 20.83 4.02 11.26
N ASP A 219 21.50 5.10 10.85
CA ASP A 219 20.84 6.27 10.26
C ASP A 219 20.39 6.03 8.82
N ILE A 220 21.06 5.13 8.10
CA ILE A 220 20.72 4.74 6.74
C ILE A 220 19.99 3.40 6.79
N ASP A 221 18.93 3.24 6.01
CA ASP A 221 18.33 1.93 5.78
C ASP A 221 18.18 1.68 4.28
N VAL A 222 18.06 0.42 3.92
CA VAL A 222 17.78 0.03 2.55
C VAL A 222 16.86 -1.17 2.53
N VAL A 223 15.77 -1.06 1.79
CA VAL A 223 14.98 -2.20 1.36
C VAL A 223 15.39 -2.47 -0.09
N ILE A 224 15.88 -3.68 -0.40
CA ILE A 224 16.37 -4.01 -1.74
C ILE A 224 16.25 -5.51 -2.03
N GLY A 225 15.58 -5.87 -3.12
CA GLY A 225 15.42 -7.26 -3.56
C GLY A 225 14.04 -7.55 -4.14
N PRO A 226 13.67 -8.83 -4.31
CA PRO A 226 12.37 -9.23 -4.79
C PRO A 226 11.39 -9.36 -3.60
N ILE A 227 10.47 -8.40 -3.44
CA ILE A 227 9.70 -8.20 -2.19
C ILE A 227 8.21 -8.53 -2.35
N GLU A 228 7.50 -7.78 -3.19
CA GLU A 228 6.04 -7.82 -3.28
C GLU A 228 5.54 -8.73 -4.40
N THR A 229 4.38 -9.37 -4.23
CA THR A 229 3.79 -10.27 -5.25
C THR A 229 2.68 -9.66 -6.11
N TYR A 230 2.39 -8.37 -5.94
CA TYR A 230 1.23 -7.71 -6.57
C TYR A 230 1.29 -7.66 -8.10
N GLU A 231 2.49 -7.67 -8.69
CA GLU A 231 2.66 -7.70 -10.15
C GLU A 231 2.22 -9.05 -10.76
N ASP A 232 2.27 -10.14 -9.99
CA ASP A 232 1.67 -11.43 -10.35
C ASP A 232 0.17 -11.44 -10.01
N ARG A 233 -0.63 -10.89 -10.91
CA ARG A 233 -2.10 -10.93 -10.83
C ARG A 233 -2.69 -12.29 -11.26
N LEU A 234 -1.87 -13.26 -11.68
CA LEU A 234 -2.36 -14.58 -12.11
C LEU A 234 -2.54 -15.51 -10.92
N PHE A 235 -1.53 -15.59 -10.05
CA PHE A 235 -1.52 -16.44 -8.86
C PHE A 235 -1.07 -15.73 -7.58
N GLY A 236 -0.35 -14.61 -7.68
CA GLY A 236 0.22 -13.91 -6.52
C GLY A 236 1.39 -14.65 -5.87
N TYR A 237 2.09 -15.51 -6.60
CA TYR A 237 3.24 -16.27 -6.10
C TYR A 237 4.55 -15.55 -6.31
N ARG A 238 4.73 -14.84 -7.43
CA ARG A 238 6.06 -14.36 -7.84
C ARG A 238 6.32 -12.97 -7.28
N THR A 239 7.51 -12.79 -6.72
CA THR A 239 7.93 -11.49 -6.18
C THR A 239 8.55 -10.61 -7.28
N ALA A 240 8.34 -9.30 -7.16
CA ALA A 240 8.88 -8.28 -8.04
C ALA A 240 10.06 -7.54 -7.37
N TYR A 241 11.08 -7.18 -8.16
CA TYR A 241 12.22 -6.42 -7.67
C TYR A 241 11.84 -4.98 -7.35
N GLU A 242 12.29 -4.50 -6.20
CA GLU A 242 12.16 -3.10 -5.79
C GLU A 242 13.30 -2.67 -4.88
N SER A 243 13.40 -1.35 -4.70
CA SER A 243 14.28 -0.78 -3.71
C SER A 243 13.79 0.55 -3.15
N TYR A 244 14.16 0.80 -1.91
CA TYR A 244 14.06 2.08 -1.21
C TYR A 244 15.41 2.36 -0.53
N VAL A 245 16.00 3.53 -0.78
CA VAL A 245 17.13 4.04 0.02
C VAL A 245 16.59 5.07 0.98
N LEU A 246 16.86 4.89 2.27
CA LEU A 246 16.14 5.56 3.35
C LEU A 246 17.11 6.21 4.33
N ILE A 247 16.72 7.37 4.85
CA ILE A 247 17.37 8.08 5.96
C ILE A 247 16.40 8.11 7.13
N LYS A 248 16.80 7.57 8.26
CA LYS A 248 15.96 7.43 9.45
C LYS A 248 15.75 8.79 10.12
N ASP A 249 14.50 9.14 10.38
CA ASP A 249 14.14 10.30 11.21
C ASP A 249 14.11 9.84 12.68
N LEU A 250 15.21 10.10 13.38
CA LEU A 250 15.39 9.66 14.77
C LEU A 250 14.40 10.35 15.72
N GLU A 251 14.11 11.64 15.53
CA GLU A 251 13.19 12.38 16.41
C GLU A 251 11.77 11.81 16.34
N TRP A 252 11.26 11.56 15.14
CA TRP A 252 9.96 10.95 14.98
C TRP A 252 9.94 9.49 15.45
N SER A 253 11.00 8.73 15.20
CA SER A 253 11.11 7.35 15.66
C SER A 253 11.08 7.23 17.19
N ASP A 254 11.72 8.16 17.90
CA ASP A 254 11.68 8.24 19.37
C ASP A 254 10.27 8.57 19.89
N ARG A 255 9.56 9.51 19.23
CA ARG A 255 8.15 9.81 19.56
C ARG A 255 7.26 8.57 19.41
N LEU A 256 7.46 7.79 18.36
CA LEU A 256 6.67 6.59 18.07
C LEU A 256 6.91 5.49 19.10
N SER A 257 8.17 5.29 19.48
CA SER A 257 8.55 4.36 20.54
C SER A 257 7.88 4.70 21.88
N ARG A 258 7.74 6.00 22.19
CA ARG A 258 6.99 6.45 23.37
C ARG A 258 5.49 6.12 23.27
N PHE A 259 4.86 6.32 22.12
CA PHE A 259 3.42 6.04 21.96
C PHE A 259 3.09 4.55 22.06
N ALA A 260 4.00 3.65 21.67
CA ALA A 260 3.82 2.21 21.83
C ALA A 260 3.58 1.79 23.31
N ALA A 261 4.13 2.55 24.28
CA ALA A 261 3.92 2.28 25.70
C ALA A 261 2.47 2.52 26.16
N PHE A 262 1.69 3.31 25.42
CA PHE A 262 0.30 3.63 25.75
C PHE A 262 -0.72 2.65 25.13
N LEU A 263 -0.28 1.71 24.27
CA LEU A 263 -1.19 0.79 23.59
C LEU A 263 -2.08 -0.01 24.53
N PRO A 264 -1.59 -0.57 25.66
CA PRO A 264 -2.45 -1.28 26.61
C PRO A 264 -3.56 -0.38 27.20
N ASP A 265 -3.23 0.86 27.54
CA ASP A 265 -4.20 1.81 28.10
C ASP A 265 -5.22 2.25 27.04
N LEU A 266 -4.76 2.49 25.80
CA LEU A 266 -5.61 2.83 24.66
C LEU A 266 -6.57 1.68 24.30
N GLN A 267 -6.10 0.43 24.38
CA GLN A 267 -6.96 -0.75 24.19
C GLN A 267 -8.03 -0.87 25.29
N ALA A 268 -7.65 -0.68 26.55
CA ALA A 268 -8.58 -0.70 27.67
C ALA A 268 -9.59 0.47 27.62
N GLY A 269 -9.19 1.58 27.01
CA GLY A 269 -9.98 2.80 26.85
C GLY A 269 -10.93 2.80 25.64
N LEU A 270 -10.88 1.78 24.77
CA LEU A 270 -11.67 1.77 23.53
C LEU A 270 -13.15 2.11 23.79
N PRO A 271 -13.80 2.91 22.92
CA PRO A 271 -15.16 3.44 23.15
C PRO A 271 -16.30 2.43 22.94
N VAL A 272 -16.08 1.18 23.34
CA VAL A 272 -16.98 0.02 23.20
C VAL A 272 -17.23 -0.62 24.58
N ALA A 273 -18.15 -1.58 24.69
CA ALA A 273 -18.36 -2.32 25.95
C ALA A 273 -17.13 -3.16 26.32
N ASP A 274 -16.95 -3.45 27.61
CA ASP A 274 -15.72 -4.08 28.12
C ASP A 274 -15.46 -5.49 27.57
N GLU A 275 -16.51 -6.22 27.20
CA GLU A 275 -16.42 -7.54 26.56
C GLU A 275 -15.71 -7.53 25.19
N TYR A 276 -15.52 -6.35 24.59
CA TYR A 276 -14.83 -6.16 23.31
C TYR A 276 -13.37 -5.69 23.46
N LYS A 277 -12.85 -5.57 24.70
CA LYS A 277 -11.55 -4.94 24.99
C LYS A 277 -10.45 -5.89 25.46
N TRP A 278 -10.72 -7.20 25.43
CA TRP A 278 -9.87 -8.22 26.06
C TRP A 278 -8.56 -8.52 25.32
N GLU A 279 -8.45 -8.16 24.04
CA GLU A 279 -7.22 -8.33 23.25
C GLU A 279 -6.06 -7.57 23.88
N THR A 280 -4.85 -8.12 23.77
CA THR A 280 -3.63 -7.44 24.18
C THR A 280 -2.92 -6.95 22.92
N PRO A 281 -2.71 -5.63 22.74
CA PRO A 281 -2.01 -5.12 21.57
C PRO A 281 -0.59 -5.68 21.52
N GLY A 282 -0.12 -5.99 20.31
CA GLY A 282 1.29 -6.31 20.11
C GLY A 282 2.15 -5.08 20.43
N THR A 283 3.17 -5.25 21.27
CA THR A 283 4.14 -4.20 21.60
C THR A 283 5.34 -4.18 20.65
N ASP A 284 5.48 -5.20 19.81
CA ASP A 284 6.71 -5.50 19.05
C ASP A 284 6.69 -5.03 17.60
N SER A 285 5.88 -4.01 17.25
CA SER A 285 5.97 -3.38 15.92
C SER A 285 7.05 -2.30 15.93
N ASP A 286 8.17 -2.56 15.25
CA ASP A 286 9.23 -1.58 15.06
C ASP A 286 8.78 -0.52 14.04
N LEU A 287 8.25 0.59 14.55
CA LEU A 287 7.66 1.67 13.77
C LEU A 287 8.63 2.85 13.73
N ASN A 288 9.11 3.17 12.54
CA ASN A 288 10.06 4.26 12.35
C ASN A 288 9.65 5.15 11.18
N ALA A 289 10.05 6.42 11.27
CA ALA A 289 9.88 7.40 10.21
C ALA A 289 11.17 7.52 9.39
N TYR A 290 11.03 7.74 8.09
CA TYR A 290 12.14 7.86 7.16
C TYR A 290 11.88 8.96 6.14
N ASP A 291 12.93 9.67 5.78
CA ASP A 291 12.99 10.34 4.48
C ASP A 291 13.54 9.35 3.46
N VAL A 292 12.76 9.09 2.42
CA VAL A 292 13.20 8.25 1.29
C VAL A 292 13.91 9.11 0.27
N VAL A 293 15.10 8.68 -0.14
CA VAL A 293 15.96 9.45 -1.06
C VAL A 293 16.03 8.82 -2.46
N TYR A 294 15.61 7.57 -2.60
CA TYR A 294 15.50 6.90 -3.90
C TYR A 294 14.50 5.74 -3.89
N TYR A 295 13.61 5.71 -4.87
CA TYR A 295 12.72 4.59 -5.22
C TYR A 295 13.19 3.92 -6.51
N ALA A 296 13.07 2.61 -6.59
CA ALA A 296 13.34 1.84 -7.81
C ALA A 296 12.49 0.58 -7.91
N GLY A 297 12.19 0.17 -9.13
CA GLY A 297 11.46 -1.05 -9.45
C GLY A 297 9.98 -0.95 -9.10
N HIS A 298 9.42 -2.04 -8.57
CA HIS A 298 7.99 -2.14 -8.29
C HIS A 298 7.47 -0.99 -7.41
N SER A 299 8.24 -0.56 -6.41
CA SER A 299 7.91 0.57 -5.53
C SER A 299 7.78 1.93 -6.24
N ASN A 300 8.40 2.08 -7.40
CA ASN A 300 8.38 3.31 -8.19
C ASN A 300 7.31 3.29 -9.29
N ALA A 301 6.58 2.18 -9.47
CA ALA A 301 5.63 2.01 -10.55
C ALA A 301 4.24 2.58 -10.23
N GLY A 302 3.80 3.55 -11.04
CA GLY A 302 2.49 4.17 -10.88
C GLY A 302 2.37 4.92 -9.55
N SER A 303 1.47 4.46 -8.67
CA SER A 303 1.24 5.06 -7.35
C SER A 303 2.47 4.94 -6.46
N LYS A 304 2.84 6.00 -5.73
CA LYS A 304 3.98 5.97 -4.82
C LYS A 304 3.59 5.51 -3.42
N THR A 305 4.26 4.46 -2.95
CA THR A 305 4.16 3.95 -1.57
C THR A 305 4.57 5.02 -0.57
N ILE A 306 3.83 5.12 0.54
CA ILE A 306 4.12 6.06 1.64
C ILE A 306 4.39 5.36 2.98
N ALA A 307 4.07 4.08 3.08
CA ALA A 307 4.27 3.25 4.24
C ALA A 307 4.56 1.82 3.78
N ILE A 308 5.47 1.13 4.47
CA ILE A 308 5.92 -0.23 4.15
C ILE A 308 5.84 -1.06 5.41
N ASN A 309 5.39 -2.32 5.32
CA ASN A 309 5.37 -3.26 6.43
C ASN A 309 6.05 -4.58 6.01
N LEU A 310 7.26 -4.84 6.50
CA LEU A 310 8.10 -5.94 6.02
C LEU A 310 8.79 -6.70 7.17
N PRO A 311 9.29 -7.93 6.93
CA PRO A 311 9.19 -8.70 5.69
C PRO A 311 7.83 -9.37 5.49
N ASN A 312 7.52 -9.80 4.26
CA ASN A 312 6.31 -10.56 3.93
C ASN A 312 6.36 -12.03 4.38
N ASP A 313 7.55 -12.56 4.69
CA ASP A 313 7.74 -13.94 5.11
C ASP A 313 7.11 -14.22 6.49
N GLU A 314 6.08 -15.08 6.51
CA GLU A 314 5.32 -15.39 7.73
C GLU A 314 6.18 -16.01 8.84
N GLN A 315 7.20 -16.80 8.51
CA GLN A 315 8.07 -17.41 9.51
C GLN A 315 8.95 -16.35 10.15
N VAL A 316 9.48 -15.40 9.36
CA VAL A 316 10.22 -14.26 9.91
C VAL A 316 9.30 -13.38 10.75
N GLN A 317 8.07 -13.13 10.31
CA GLN A 317 7.09 -12.36 11.10
C GLN A 317 6.78 -13.02 12.45
N LEU A 318 6.60 -14.34 12.48
CA LEU A 318 6.36 -15.09 13.72
C LEU A 318 7.58 -15.06 14.66
N ASP A 319 8.79 -15.11 14.11
CA ASP A 319 10.03 -15.14 14.88
C ASP A 319 10.49 -13.77 15.39
N LYS A 320 10.29 -12.72 14.58
CA LYS A 320 10.92 -11.40 14.73
C LYS A 320 9.95 -10.21 14.68
N GLY A 321 8.69 -10.42 14.33
CA GLY A 321 7.73 -9.35 14.07
C GLY A 321 7.91 -8.69 12.71
N THR A 322 7.45 -7.44 12.59
CA THR A 322 7.51 -6.64 11.36
C THR A 322 8.06 -5.25 11.64
N ARG A 323 8.71 -4.65 10.63
CA ARG A 323 9.11 -3.24 10.62
C ARG A 323 8.11 -2.47 9.78
N ARG A 324 7.60 -1.38 10.36
CA ARG A 324 6.73 -0.42 9.69
C ARG A 324 7.54 0.85 9.40
N LEU A 325 7.82 1.08 8.12
CA LEU A 325 8.64 2.20 7.65
C LEU A 325 7.75 3.24 7.00
N GLN A 326 7.81 4.46 7.50
CA GLN A 326 6.86 5.51 7.17
C GLN A 326 7.60 6.63 6.45
N LEU A 327 7.25 6.83 5.18
CA LEU A 327 8.04 7.60 4.23
C LEU A 327 7.58 9.07 4.27
N LYS A 328 8.13 9.81 5.23
CA LYS A 328 7.72 11.17 5.62
C LYS A 328 7.72 12.13 4.44
N ASN A 329 8.83 12.28 3.71
CA ASN A 329 8.89 13.17 2.55
C ASN A 329 8.01 12.72 1.36
N ALA A 330 7.74 11.41 1.20
CA ALA A 330 6.74 10.93 0.23
C ALA A 330 5.30 11.29 0.66
N MET A 331 5.00 11.24 1.97
CA MET A 331 3.74 11.77 2.51
C MET A 331 3.64 13.28 2.34
N GLN A 332 4.73 14.02 2.55
CA GLN A 332 4.81 15.48 2.35
C GLN A 332 4.42 15.82 0.90
N ALA A 333 4.94 15.06 -0.05
CA ALA A 333 4.61 15.24 -1.46
C ALA A 333 3.10 15.06 -1.74
N LYS A 334 2.46 14.01 -1.18
CA LYS A 334 1.00 13.83 -1.31
C LYS A 334 0.23 14.92 -0.58
N PHE A 335 0.72 15.40 0.56
CA PHE A 335 0.13 16.50 1.30
C PHE A 335 0.10 17.78 0.44
N GLU A 336 1.26 18.23 -0.04
CA GLU A 336 1.39 19.48 -0.80
C GLU A 336 0.72 19.41 -2.18
N LYS A 337 0.88 18.30 -2.89
CA LYS A 337 0.43 18.21 -4.30
C LYS A 337 -1.02 17.79 -4.45
N ILE A 338 -1.62 17.22 -3.39
CA ILE A 338 -2.95 16.62 -3.47
C ILE A 338 -3.85 17.14 -2.35
N LEU A 339 -3.45 16.99 -1.09
CA LEU A 339 -4.32 17.33 0.05
C LEU A 339 -4.55 18.84 0.16
N GLU A 340 -3.51 19.66 0.05
CA GLU A 340 -3.64 21.13 0.11
C GLU A 340 -4.54 21.68 -1.01
N PRO A 341 -4.38 21.29 -2.30
CA PRO A 341 -5.32 21.68 -3.36
C PRO A 341 -6.77 21.24 -3.09
N ILE A 342 -6.97 20.06 -2.51
CA ILE A 342 -8.31 19.60 -2.10
C ILE A 342 -8.87 20.52 -1.01
N ALA A 343 -8.05 20.87 -0.01
CA ALA A 343 -8.43 21.79 1.06
C ALA A 343 -8.83 23.17 0.50
N ASP A 344 -8.06 23.68 -0.46
CA ASP A 344 -8.32 24.97 -1.07
C ASP A 344 -9.66 25.04 -1.83
N MET A 345 -10.12 23.92 -2.34
CA MET A 345 -11.40 23.84 -3.03
C MET A 345 -12.57 23.55 -2.10
N LEU A 346 -12.40 22.61 -1.18
CA LEU A 346 -13.51 22.01 -0.45
C LEU A 346 -13.59 22.45 1.01
N ILE A 347 -12.54 22.97 1.63
CA ILE A 347 -12.57 23.32 3.05
C ILE A 347 -12.85 24.81 3.25
N ASP A 348 -13.67 25.12 4.25
CA ASP A 348 -13.98 26.48 4.67
C ASP A 348 -12.68 27.26 5.01
N GLU A 349 -12.57 28.48 4.49
CA GLU A 349 -11.37 29.31 4.63
C GLU A 349 -10.96 29.52 6.09
N THR A 350 -11.91 29.56 7.03
CA THR A 350 -11.62 29.78 8.45
C THR A 350 -10.91 28.59 9.11
N GLN A 351 -10.99 27.39 8.52
CA GLN A 351 -10.39 26.17 9.04
C GLN A 351 -9.15 25.72 8.28
N ARG A 352 -8.81 26.30 7.13
CA ARG A 352 -7.64 25.86 6.33
C ARG A 352 -6.30 25.96 7.05
N LYS A 353 -6.18 26.85 8.03
CA LYS A 353 -5.00 26.94 8.91
C LYS A 353 -4.76 25.66 9.74
N HIS A 354 -5.78 24.82 9.87
CA HIS A 354 -5.73 23.53 10.56
C HIS A 354 -5.40 22.37 9.59
N ILE A 355 -5.06 22.67 8.33
CA ILE A 355 -4.52 21.68 7.40
C ILE A 355 -3.00 21.72 7.53
N THR A 356 -2.45 20.74 8.23
CA THR A 356 -1.00 20.70 8.53
C THR A 356 -0.40 19.35 8.16
N PHE A 357 0.87 19.37 7.75
CA PHE A 357 1.58 18.15 7.40
C PHE A 357 1.73 17.24 8.62
N ASP A 358 2.11 17.78 9.78
CA ASP A 358 2.28 16.99 11.01
C ASP A 358 1.01 16.24 11.39
N ALA A 359 -0.17 16.86 11.21
CA ALA A 359 -1.45 16.18 11.40
C ALA A 359 -1.70 15.09 10.35
N PHE A 360 -1.39 15.33 9.07
CA PHE A 360 -1.53 14.34 8.00
C PHE A 360 -0.63 13.13 8.21
N PHE A 361 0.64 13.38 8.53
CA PHE A 361 1.65 12.38 8.86
C PHE A 361 1.17 11.57 10.06
N ALA A 362 0.90 12.22 11.20
CA ALA A 362 0.46 11.54 12.41
C ALA A 362 -0.85 10.76 12.23
N ASN A 363 -1.85 11.27 11.50
CA ASN A 363 -3.07 10.52 11.21
C ASN A 363 -2.76 9.20 10.47
N THR A 364 -1.84 9.23 9.51
CA THR A 364 -1.39 8.02 8.78
C THR A 364 -0.59 7.10 9.69
N MET A 365 0.30 7.65 10.51
CA MET A 365 1.08 6.87 11.49
C MET A 365 0.18 6.15 12.49
N PHE A 366 -0.79 6.85 13.08
CA PHE A 366 -1.68 6.28 14.09
C PHE A 366 -2.70 5.32 13.48
N HIS A 367 -3.06 5.45 12.20
CA HIS A 367 -3.79 4.41 11.47
C HIS A 367 -3.02 3.08 11.50
N GLU A 368 -1.72 3.10 11.19
CA GLU A 368 -0.88 1.90 11.13
C GLU A 368 -0.70 1.25 12.50
N VAL A 369 -0.61 2.07 13.55
CA VAL A 369 -0.63 1.58 14.93
C VAL A 369 -2.00 1.01 15.30
N ALA A 370 -3.09 1.64 14.86
CA ALA A 370 -4.46 1.25 15.13
C ALA A 370 -4.87 -0.09 14.51
N HIS A 371 -4.18 -0.58 13.47
CA HIS A 371 -4.30 -1.97 13.06
C HIS A 371 -3.96 -2.94 14.20
N GLY A 372 -3.07 -2.59 15.12
CA GLY A 372 -2.73 -3.37 16.30
C GLY A 372 -3.77 -3.31 17.43
N LEU A 373 -4.75 -2.40 17.35
CA LEU A 373 -5.81 -2.24 18.35
C LEU A 373 -7.14 -2.88 17.90
N GLY A 374 -8.04 -3.02 18.87
CA GLY A 374 -9.38 -3.54 18.68
C GLY A 374 -9.43 -5.06 18.80
N ILE A 375 -10.28 -5.68 18.01
CA ILE A 375 -10.64 -7.10 18.14
C ILE A 375 -10.02 -7.90 16.99
N LYS A 376 -9.41 -9.06 17.30
CA LYS A 376 -8.86 -9.97 16.28
C LYS A 376 -9.63 -11.27 16.19
N ASN A 377 -10.26 -11.70 17.29
CA ASN A 377 -11.12 -12.88 17.34
C ASN A 377 -12.53 -12.51 17.80
N THR A 378 -13.55 -13.16 17.22
CA THR A 378 -14.94 -12.91 17.62
C THR A 378 -15.16 -13.26 19.10
N ILE A 379 -16.02 -12.51 19.78
CA ILE A 379 -16.25 -12.64 21.23
C ILE A 379 -16.92 -13.97 21.62
N ASP A 380 -17.57 -14.63 20.66
CA ASP A 380 -18.17 -15.95 20.80
C ASP A 380 -17.16 -17.10 20.56
N GLY A 381 -15.93 -16.78 20.13
CA GLY A 381 -14.88 -17.75 19.83
C GLY A 381 -15.09 -18.53 18.52
N ALA A 382 -15.96 -18.05 17.62
CA ALA A 382 -16.22 -18.70 16.33
C ALA A 382 -15.02 -18.67 15.36
N GLY A 383 -14.12 -17.69 15.51
CA GLY A 383 -12.89 -17.62 14.72
C GLY A 383 -12.29 -16.22 14.69
N THR A 384 -11.44 -15.96 13.70
CA THR A 384 -10.88 -14.62 13.50
C THR A 384 -11.91 -13.68 12.88
N VAL A 385 -11.78 -12.39 13.15
CA VAL A 385 -12.61 -11.33 12.51
C VAL A 385 -12.50 -11.40 10.98
N ARG A 386 -11.30 -11.72 10.46
CA ARG A 386 -11.06 -11.85 9.02
C ARG A 386 -11.91 -12.97 8.41
N GLU A 387 -11.98 -14.13 9.06
CA GLU A 387 -12.79 -15.27 8.61
C GLU A 387 -14.29 -14.94 8.67
N ALA A 388 -14.74 -14.25 9.72
CA ALA A 388 -16.14 -13.85 9.87
C ALA A 388 -16.57 -12.79 8.83
N MET A 389 -15.69 -11.84 8.50
CA MET A 389 -16.02 -10.71 7.61
C MET A 389 -15.89 -11.00 6.11
N LEU A 390 -15.25 -12.11 5.72
CA LEU A 390 -15.12 -12.54 4.32
C LEU A 390 -14.63 -11.42 3.39
N ASP A 391 -15.41 -11.05 2.38
CA ASP A 391 -15.09 -10.03 1.37
C ASP A 391 -15.09 -8.60 1.92
N LEU A 392 -15.61 -8.39 3.14
CA LEU A 392 -15.64 -7.09 3.82
C LEU A 392 -14.48 -6.89 4.78
N ALA A 393 -13.69 -7.93 5.06
CA ALA A 393 -12.66 -7.93 6.08
C ALA A 393 -11.69 -6.75 5.92
N SER A 394 -11.15 -6.55 4.71
CA SER A 394 -10.23 -5.46 4.43
C SER A 394 -10.87 -4.10 4.66
N SER A 395 -12.02 -3.81 4.03
CA SER A 395 -12.67 -2.49 4.18
C SER A 395 -13.10 -2.19 5.62
N MET A 396 -13.50 -3.22 6.39
CA MET A 396 -13.85 -3.05 7.81
C MET A 396 -12.62 -2.75 8.66
N GLU A 397 -11.51 -3.45 8.42
CA GLU A 397 -10.25 -3.24 9.13
C GLU A 397 -9.66 -1.85 8.83
N GLU A 398 -9.69 -1.39 7.58
CA GLU A 398 -9.31 -0.03 7.20
C GLU A 398 -10.21 1.03 7.86
N GLY A 399 -11.51 0.78 7.85
CA GLY A 399 -12.50 1.64 8.50
C GLY A 399 -12.20 1.83 9.98
N LYS A 400 -11.85 0.73 10.65
CA LYS A 400 -11.47 0.67 12.07
C LYS A 400 -10.13 1.36 12.32
N ALA A 401 -9.10 1.04 11.56
CA ALA A 401 -7.74 1.58 11.76
C ALA A 401 -7.73 3.11 11.66
N ASP A 402 -8.35 3.68 10.63
CA ASP A 402 -8.48 5.13 10.47
C ASP A 402 -9.16 5.82 11.68
N ILE A 403 -10.29 5.27 12.15
CA ILE A 403 -11.06 5.93 13.21
C ILE A 403 -10.43 5.73 14.58
N LEU A 404 -9.83 4.56 14.81
CA LEU A 404 -9.08 4.30 16.02
C LEU A 404 -7.77 5.10 16.06
N GLY A 405 -7.14 5.37 14.92
CA GLY A 405 -5.99 6.28 14.86
C GLY A 405 -6.35 7.68 15.36
N LEU A 406 -7.52 8.20 14.95
CA LEU A 406 -8.02 9.50 15.42
C LEU A 406 -8.42 9.47 16.91
N TYR A 407 -8.98 8.36 17.40
CA TYR A 407 -9.23 8.12 18.82
C TYR A 407 -7.92 8.14 19.62
N MET A 408 -6.88 7.45 19.16
CA MET A 408 -5.58 7.43 19.82
C MET A 408 -4.97 8.82 19.93
N ILE A 409 -5.01 9.61 18.85
CA ILE A 409 -4.55 11.00 18.86
C ILE A 409 -5.33 11.82 19.91
N THR A 410 -6.64 11.64 19.97
CA THR A 410 -7.52 12.34 20.91
C THR A 410 -7.19 12.00 22.37
N GLU A 411 -7.00 10.71 22.68
CA GLU A 411 -6.68 10.27 24.05
C GLU A 411 -5.25 10.61 24.46
N LEU A 412 -4.27 10.50 23.55
CA LEU A 412 -2.90 10.95 23.80
C LEU A 412 -2.82 12.47 24.01
N HIS A 413 -3.62 13.26 23.28
CA HIS A 413 -3.77 14.69 23.53
C HIS A 413 -4.36 14.96 24.93
N LYS A 414 -5.44 14.26 25.31
CA LYS A 414 -6.04 14.37 26.67
C LYS A 414 -5.06 14.00 27.78
N ALA A 415 -4.17 13.03 27.52
CA ALA A 415 -3.12 12.62 28.44
C ALA A 415 -1.92 13.60 28.49
N GLY A 416 -1.85 14.59 27.59
CA GLY A 416 -0.73 15.54 27.48
C GLY A 416 0.51 14.97 26.78
N GLU A 417 0.36 13.84 26.08
CA GLU A 417 1.47 13.11 25.45
C GLU A 417 1.85 13.67 24.07
N LEU A 418 0.95 14.45 23.44
CA LEU A 418 1.21 15.13 22.16
C LEU A 418 1.76 16.56 22.31
N GLY A 419 2.01 17.04 23.54
CA GLY A 419 2.49 18.41 23.78
C GLY A 419 1.43 19.48 23.51
N ASP A 420 1.83 20.62 22.93
CA ASP A 420 0.98 21.80 22.72
C ASP A 420 0.25 21.80 21.36
N VAL A 421 0.03 20.62 20.76
CA VAL A 421 -0.65 20.51 19.46
C VAL A 421 -2.12 20.91 19.55
N ASP A 422 -2.68 21.46 18.46
CA ASP A 422 -4.11 21.78 18.37
C ASP A 422 -4.87 20.58 17.77
N LEU A 423 -5.76 19.95 18.55
CA LEU A 423 -6.52 18.79 18.09
C LEU A 423 -7.37 19.07 16.82
N ARG A 424 -7.70 20.34 16.58
CA ARG A 424 -8.39 20.77 15.36
C ARG A 424 -7.59 20.48 14.11
N ASP A 425 -6.26 20.53 14.19
CA ASP A 425 -5.37 20.25 13.06
C ASP A 425 -5.59 18.82 12.57
N TYR A 426 -5.65 17.87 13.50
CA TYR A 426 -5.89 16.45 13.20
C TYR A 426 -7.28 16.22 12.62
N TYR A 427 -8.32 16.80 13.21
CA TYR A 427 -9.71 16.61 12.76
C TYR A 427 -9.95 17.23 11.38
N THR A 428 -9.51 18.46 11.13
CA THR A 428 -9.69 19.11 9.82
C THR A 428 -8.84 18.44 8.74
N THR A 429 -7.59 18.08 9.04
CA THR A 429 -6.72 17.38 8.10
C THR A 429 -7.25 15.98 7.76
N PHE A 430 -7.72 15.23 8.77
CA PHE A 430 -8.32 13.91 8.58
C PHE A 430 -9.57 13.99 7.69
N MET A 431 -10.51 14.90 8.01
CA MET A 431 -11.72 15.09 7.21
C MET A 431 -11.39 15.47 5.75
N THR A 432 -10.37 16.28 5.53
CA THR A 432 -9.91 16.61 4.17
C THR A 432 -9.37 15.39 3.44
N SER A 433 -8.61 14.54 4.14
CA SER A 433 -8.02 13.31 3.59
C SER A 433 -9.09 12.28 3.19
N VAL A 434 -10.27 12.31 3.81
CA VAL A 434 -11.40 11.46 3.39
C VAL A 434 -11.77 11.72 1.92
N PHE A 435 -11.80 12.97 1.45
CA PHE A 435 -12.04 13.27 0.03
C PHE A 435 -10.94 12.71 -0.87
N ARG A 436 -9.68 12.82 -0.46
CA ARG A 436 -8.54 12.26 -1.19
C ARG A 436 -8.70 10.74 -1.35
N SER A 437 -9.02 10.03 -0.26
CA SER A 437 -9.14 8.57 -0.26
C SER A 437 -10.38 8.06 -1.01
N ILE A 438 -11.48 8.80 -1.02
CA ILE A 438 -12.68 8.44 -1.81
C ILE A 438 -12.38 8.43 -3.32
N ARG A 439 -11.44 9.27 -3.79
CA ARG A 439 -11.04 9.30 -5.22
C ARG A 439 -10.39 8.00 -5.69
N PHE A 440 -9.94 7.11 -4.79
CA PHE A 440 -9.48 5.76 -5.14
C PHE A 440 -10.62 4.85 -5.63
N GLY A 441 -11.87 5.23 -5.37
CA GLY A 441 -13.05 4.57 -5.91
C GLY A 441 -13.53 3.35 -5.12
N ALA A 442 -14.69 2.84 -5.52
CA ALA A 442 -15.39 1.76 -4.81
C ALA A 442 -14.75 0.37 -4.97
N SER A 443 -13.78 0.21 -5.84
CA SER A 443 -13.01 -1.03 -5.98
C SER A 443 -11.94 -1.19 -4.89
N SER A 444 -11.49 -0.10 -4.27
CA SER A 444 -10.50 -0.12 -3.19
C SER A 444 -11.16 -0.31 -1.81
N ALA A 445 -10.57 -1.17 -0.96
CA ALA A 445 -11.01 -1.35 0.43
C ALA A 445 -10.98 -0.02 1.22
N HIS A 446 -9.92 0.77 1.04
CA HIS A 446 -9.79 2.10 1.63
C HIS A 446 -10.86 3.06 1.11
N GLY A 447 -11.16 3.02 -0.20
CA GLY A 447 -12.22 3.83 -0.80
C GLY A 447 -13.60 3.51 -0.20
N LYS A 448 -13.93 2.21 -0.09
CA LYS A 448 -15.16 1.72 0.59
C LYS A 448 -15.25 2.21 2.04
N ALA A 449 -14.19 2.03 2.81
CA ALA A 449 -14.13 2.47 4.21
C ALA A 449 -14.33 3.98 4.36
N ASN A 450 -13.69 4.78 3.51
CA ASN A 450 -13.81 6.24 3.53
C ASN A 450 -15.18 6.74 3.09
N MET A 451 -15.88 6.05 2.17
CA MET A 451 -17.27 6.35 1.85
C MET A 451 -18.20 6.08 3.04
N VAL A 452 -18.05 4.94 3.71
CA VAL A 452 -18.80 4.62 4.93
C VAL A 452 -18.60 5.71 5.97
N ARG A 453 -17.35 6.09 6.22
CA ARG A 453 -16.99 7.14 7.16
C ARG A 453 -17.58 8.49 6.80
N PHE A 454 -17.43 8.92 5.55
CA PHE A 454 -17.96 10.19 5.08
C PHE A 454 -19.47 10.30 5.30
N ASN A 455 -20.22 9.27 4.91
CA ASN A 455 -21.67 9.25 5.04
C ASN A 455 -22.12 9.06 6.49
N TYR A 456 -21.33 8.41 7.36
CA TYR A 456 -21.60 8.34 8.79
C TYR A 456 -21.37 9.70 9.46
N PHE A 457 -20.23 10.35 9.20
CA PHE A 457 -19.90 11.68 9.69
C PHE A 457 -20.90 12.75 9.23
N LEU A 458 -21.40 12.64 8.00
CA LEU A 458 -22.45 13.52 7.49
C LEU A 458 -23.75 13.36 8.30
N ASP A 459 -24.17 12.12 8.59
CA ASP A 459 -25.38 11.84 9.37
C ASP A 459 -25.28 12.33 10.81
N GLU A 460 -24.12 12.15 11.44
CA GLU A 460 -23.86 12.57 12.83
C GLU A 460 -23.52 14.08 12.96
N GLY A 461 -23.43 14.79 11.83
CA GLY A 461 -23.17 16.24 11.82
C GLY A 461 -21.73 16.62 12.16
N ALA A 462 -20.76 15.72 12.00
CA ALA A 462 -19.33 15.98 12.21
C ALA A 462 -18.77 17.08 11.29
N PHE A 463 -19.47 17.37 10.19
CA PHE A 463 -19.20 18.50 9.33
C PHE A 463 -20.49 19.00 8.67
N ILE A 464 -20.45 20.24 8.19
CA ILE A 464 -21.53 20.84 7.42
C ILE A 464 -20.98 21.32 6.08
N ARG A 465 -21.72 21.05 5.00
CA ARG A 465 -21.45 21.64 3.68
C ARG A 465 -22.30 22.88 3.47
N ASP A 466 -21.66 24.02 3.29
CA ASP A 466 -22.34 25.27 2.95
C ASP A 466 -22.86 25.19 1.51
N SER A 467 -24.18 25.34 1.35
CA SER A 467 -24.84 25.20 0.03
C SER A 467 -24.52 26.31 -0.96
N ALA A 468 -24.08 27.48 -0.50
CA ALA A 468 -23.77 28.62 -1.35
C ALA A 468 -22.35 28.56 -1.93
N THR A 469 -21.39 28.10 -1.11
CA THR A 469 -19.96 28.04 -1.45
C THR A 469 -19.53 26.63 -1.87
N GLY A 470 -20.28 25.60 -1.48
CA GLY A 470 -19.91 24.20 -1.69
C GLY A 470 -18.68 23.77 -0.89
N ARG A 471 -18.42 24.44 0.25
CA ARG A 471 -17.30 24.15 1.15
C ARG A 471 -17.77 23.50 2.44
N TYR A 472 -16.91 22.70 3.03
CA TYR A 472 -17.12 21.89 4.21
C TYR A 472 -16.44 22.53 5.41
N ARG A 473 -17.15 22.56 6.53
CA ARG A 473 -16.65 23.02 7.82
C ARG A 473 -16.87 21.93 8.85
N VAL A 474 -15.80 21.52 9.52
CA VAL A 474 -15.84 20.55 10.62
C VAL A 474 -16.50 21.17 11.84
N ASP A 475 -17.39 20.40 12.47
CA ASP A 475 -17.88 20.68 13.81
C ASP A 475 -17.10 19.77 14.78
N TYR A 476 -16.20 20.36 15.57
CA TYR A 476 -15.20 19.57 16.31
C TYR A 476 -15.79 18.74 17.44
N GLU A 477 -16.87 19.20 18.07
CA GLU A 477 -17.56 18.45 19.13
C GLU A 477 -18.32 17.27 18.50
N GLN A 478 -19.09 17.53 17.44
CA GLN A 478 -19.78 16.47 16.71
C GLN A 478 -18.81 15.49 16.02
N MET A 479 -17.61 15.94 15.63
CA MET A 479 -16.57 15.08 15.07
C MET A 479 -16.05 14.08 16.10
N GLU A 480 -15.77 14.51 17.33
CA GLU A 480 -15.34 13.60 18.40
C GLU A 480 -16.44 12.58 18.75
N ASP A 481 -17.69 13.02 18.80
CA ASP A 481 -18.84 12.15 19.05
C ASP A 481 -19.05 11.14 17.91
N ALA A 482 -19.01 11.59 16.66
CA ALA A 482 -19.14 10.73 15.49
C ALA A 482 -17.99 9.73 15.37
N MET A 483 -16.76 10.15 15.69
CA MET A 483 -15.59 9.27 15.73
C MET A 483 -15.78 8.17 16.77
N THR A 484 -16.21 8.53 17.97
CA THR A 484 -16.51 7.61 19.07
C THR A 484 -17.64 6.65 18.70
N GLY A 485 -18.71 7.16 18.08
CA GLY A 485 -19.85 6.39 17.59
C GLY A 485 -19.46 5.35 16.53
N LEU A 486 -18.69 5.78 15.52
CA LEU A 486 -18.23 4.90 14.45
C LEU A 486 -17.26 3.85 14.97
N SER A 487 -16.34 4.22 15.86
CA SER A 487 -15.41 3.29 16.51
C SER A 487 -16.16 2.17 17.23
N ARG A 488 -17.19 2.52 18.01
CA ARG A 488 -18.05 1.56 18.70
C ARG A 488 -18.77 0.63 17.71
N LEU A 489 -19.38 1.19 16.67
CA LEU A 489 -20.11 0.42 15.67
C LEU A 489 -19.21 -0.62 14.99
N LEU A 490 -18.03 -0.20 14.51
CA LEU A 490 -17.11 -1.10 13.81
C LEU A 490 -16.56 -2.18 14.74
N LEU A 491 -16.17 -1.83 15.96
CA LEU A 491 -15.70 -2.79 16.95
C LEU A 491 -16.78 -3.82 17.33
N THR A 492 -18.03 -3.40 17.50
CA THR A 492 -19.13 -4.32 17.79
C THR A 492 -19.37 -5.28 16.62
N LEU A 493 -19.45 -4.77 15.38
CA LEU A 493 -19.63 -5.61 14.19
C LEU A 493 -18.50 -6.64 14.03
N GLN A 494 -17.26 -6.24 14.24
CA GLN A 494 -16.11 -7.14 14.20
C GLN A 494 -16.15 -8.16 15.35
N GLY A 495 -16.44 -7.71 16.57
CA GLY A 495 -16.49 -8.58 17.75
C GLY A 495 -17.59 -9.63 17.67
N ASP A 496 -18.77 -9.26 17.19
CA ASP A 496 -19.90 -10.18 17.02
C ASP A 496 -19.73 -11.10 15.80
N GLY A 497 -18.74 -10.86 14.94
CA GLY A 497 -18.66 -11.52 13.64
C GLY A 497 -19.88 -11.25 12.76
N ASP A 498 -20.54 -10.10 12.94
CA ASP A 498 -21.80 -9.75 12.28
C ASP A 498 -21.57 -9.30 10.82
N TYR A 499 -21.36 -10.29 9.95
CA TYR A 499 -21.21 -10.07 8.51
C TYR A 499 -22.41 -9.34 7.90
N ASP A 500 -23.63 -9.71 8.29
CA ASP A 500 -24.85 -9.13 7.71
C ASP A 500 -25.00 -7.65 8.10
N GLY A 501 -24.65 -7.30 9.33
CA GLY A 501 -24.55 -5.93 9.81
C GLY A 501 -23.49 -5.12 9.07
N ALA A 502 -22.28 -5.67 8.90
CA ALA A 502 -21.20 -5.04 8.14
C ALA A 502 -21.57 -4.85 6.66
N ALA A 503 -22.22 -5.84 6.05
CA ALA A 503 -22.70 -5.78 4.68
C ALA A 503 -23.81 -4.74 4.53
N LYS A 504 -24.71 -4.63 5.51
CA LYS A 504 -25.74 -3.59 5.53
C LYS A 504 -25.11 -2.19 5.63
N LEU A 505 -24.19 -1.99 6.58
CA LEU A 505 -23.47 -0.72 6.73
C LEU A 505 -22.78 -0.33 5.41
N THR A 506 -22.08 -1.27 4.78
CA THR A 506 -21.39 -1.04 3.50
C THR A 506 -22.37 -0.72 2.37
N ARG A 507 -23.50 -1.42 2.27
CA ARG A 507 -24.52 -1.13 1.23
C ARG A 507 -25.18 0.24 1.41
N GLU A 508 -25.43 0.65 2.66
CA GLU A 508 -26.14 1.90 2.95
C GLU A 508 -25.22 3.12 2.96
N LYS A 509 -23.97 2.96 3.44
CA LYS A 509 -23.01 4.05 3.64
C LYS A 509 -21.80 4.00 2.72
N GLY A 510 -21.49 2.87 2.09
CA GLY A 510 -20.37 2.73 1.14
C GLY A 510 -20.69 3.23 -0.27
N VAL A 511 -21.49 4.30 -0.39
CA VAL A 511 -22.00 4.83 -1.67
C VAL A 511 -21.58 6.27 -1.90
N ILE A 512 -21.35 6.64 -3.16
CA ILE A 512 -21.14 8.04 -3.55
C ILE A 512 -22.50 8.67 -3.85
N SER A 513 -22.93 9.62 -3.02
CA SER A 513 -24.14 10.40 -3.29
C SER A 513 -23.92 11.34 -4.48
N ALA A 514 -25.01 11.79 -5.13
CA ALA A 514 -24.91 12.74 -6.23
C ALA A 514 -24.14 14.02 -5.84
N GLN A 515 -24.39 14.55 -4.63
CA GLN A 515 -23.69 15.72 -4.14
C GLN A 515 -22.19 15.48 -3.94
N LEU A 516 -21.81 14.32 -3.41
CA LEU A 516 -20.40 13.96 -3.25
C LEU A 516 -19.73 13.77 -4.62
N GLN A 517 -20.41 13.12 -5.58
CA GLN A 517 -19.90 12.98 -6.94
C GLN A 517 -19.65 14.34 -7.58
N ASP A 518 -20.57 15.30 -7.47
CA ASP A 518 -20.38 16.66 -7.98
C ASP A 518 -19.14 17.33 -7.38
N ASP A 519 -18.85 17.10 -6.11
CA ASP A 519 -17.65 17.64 -5.45
C ASP A 519 -16.37 16.94 -5.89
N LEU A 520 -16.39 15.63 -6.12
CA LEU A 520 -15.26 14.90 -6.72
C LEU A 520 -15.00 15.31 -8.18
N ASP A 521 -16.07 15.60 -8.93
CA ASP A 521 -15.99 16.09 -10.31
C ASP A 521 -15.40 17.50 -10.34
N ARG A 522 -15.67 18.35 -9.34
CA ARG A 522 -14.99 19.65 -9.18
C ARG A 522 -13.48 19.48 -9.00
N LEU A 523 -13.03 18.54 -8.17
CA LEU A 523 -11.60 18.24 -7.99
C LEU A 523 -10.96 17.74 -9.29
N THR A 524 -11.67 16.87 -10.01
CA THR A 524 -11.24 16.33 -11.31
C THR A 524 -11.15 17.44 -12.36
N GLY A 525 -12.16 18.32 -12.45
CA GLY A 525 -12.18 19.46 -13.36
C GLY A 525 -11.12 20.51 -13.05
N ALA A 526 -10.69 20.62 -11.79
CA ALA A 526 -9.57 21.45 -11.37
C ALA A 526 -8.19 20.79 -11.62
N GLN A 527 -8.18 19.58 -12.20
CA GLN A 527 -6.95 18.84 -12.53
C GLN A 527 -6.05 18.63 -11.30
N ILE A 528 -6.63 18.43 -10.12
CA ILE A 528 -5.84 18.06 -8.94
C ILE A 528 -5.20 16.70 -9.22
N PRO A 529 -3.87 16.56 -9.09
CA PRO A 529 -3.17 15.30 -9.29
C PRO A 529 -3.84 14.15 -8.54
N VAL A 530 -3.77 12.96 -9.14
CA VAL A 530 -4.21 11.72 -8.48
C VAL A 530 -3.08 11.20 -7.62
N ASP A 531 -1.84 11.30 -8.11
CA ASP A 531 -0.67 10.95 -7.33
C ASP A 531 0.57 11.80 -7.67
N ILE A 532 1.75 11.36 -7.23
CA ILE A 532 3.04 12.04 -7.36
C ILE A 532 4.06 11.18 -8.12
N THR A 533 5.10 11.84 -8.60
CA THR A 533 6.33 11.21 -9.09
C THR A 533 7.54 11.98 -8.59
N PHE A 534 8.70 11.32 -8.56
CA PHE A 534 9.87 11.87 -7.90
C PHE A 534 10.95 12.33 -8.87
N ARG A 535 11.48 13.53 -8.62
CA ARG A 535 12.84 13.92 -9.03
C ARG A 535 13.77 13.48 -7.91
N GLN A 536 14.67 12.56 -8.21
CA GLN A 536 15.49 11.85 -7.22
C GLN A 536 16.86 11.50 -7.80
N GLY A 537 17.81 11.15 -6.93
CA GLY A 537 19.17 10.78 -7.29
C GLY A 537 20.23 11.70 -6.69
N VAL A 538 21.50 11.38 -6.93
CA VAL A 538 22.65 12.03 -6.28
C VAL A 538 22.70 13.55 -6.48
N ALA A 539 22.26 14.04 -7.64
CA ALA A 539 22.21 15.47 -7.95
C ALA A 539 21.15 16.22 -7.10
N GLU A 540 19.96 15.64 -6.94
CA GLU A 540 18.88 16.24 -6.14
C GLU A 540 19.20 16.26 -4.64
N LEU A 541 20.05 15.33 -4.20
CA LEU A 541 20.56 15.24 -2.83
C LEU A 541 21.80 16.12 -2.59
N GLY A 542 22.38 16.73 -3.64
CA GLY A 542 23.59 17.55 -3.52
C GLY A 542 24.86 16.77 -3.18
N ILE A 543 24.92 15.47 -3.53
CA ILE A 543 26.02 14.55 -3.20
C ILE A 543 26.63 13.94 -4.47
N GLU A 544 27.04 14.76 -5.43
CA GLU A 544 27.80 14.31 -6.62
C GLU A 544 29.28 13.97 -6.35
#